data_AF-A0A2D5W7L6-F1
#
_entry.id   AF-A0A2D5W7L6-F1
#
_cell.length_a   1.000
_cell.length_b   1.000
_cell.length_c   1.000
_cell.angle_alpha   90.00
_cell.angle_beta   90.00
_cell.angle_gamma   90.00
#
_symmetry.space_group_name_H-M   'P 1'
#
loop_
_entity.id
_entity.type
_entity.pdbx_description
1 polymer ?
#
loop_
_entity_poly.entity_id
_entity_poly.type
_entity_poly.pdbx_seq_one_letter_code
_entity_poly.pdbx_strand_id
1 'polypeptide(L)'
;MVMFVLALGACSAPSQKSAGQPVVWQGSAAWPVDLDRELEECEALVLVWWTPWCAPCAREAPALARAARGLHGRFSFVGVVAGGEQHASSSEVAAFVERHDLSYPTVRDHEGEMTRAFGVSSTPTIIVLGAGGRELFRGSSAPSWETIK
;
A
#
# COMPACT_ATOMS: atom_id res chain seq x y z
N MET A 1 -39.10 0.50 11.50
CA MET A 1 -38.26 0.65 10.29
C MET A 1 -37.03 1.44 10.70
N VAL A 2 -35.99 0.73 11.17
CA VAL A 2 -34.75 1.38 11.62
C VAL A 2 -33.94 1.65 10.36
N MET A 3 -33.92 2.91 9.94
CA MET A 3 -33.10 3.39 8.86
C MET A 3 -31.65 3.33 9.35
N PHE A 4 -30.93 2.26 9.03
CA PHE A 4 -29.48 2.21 9.15
C PHE A 4 -28.94 3.24 8.15
N VAL A 5 -28.63 4.44 8.66
CA VAL A 5 -27.74 5.35 7.97
C VAL A 5 -26.39 4.65 7.97
N LEU A 6 -26.05 3.99 6.85
CA LEU A 6 -24.67 3.62 6.55
C LEU A 6 -23.91 4.94 6.51
N ALA A 7 -23.30 5.30 7.63
CA ALA A 7 -22.27 6.32 7.63
C ALA A 7 -21.18 5.78 6.70
N LEU A 8 -21.14 6.30 5.47
CA LEU A 8 -19.95 6.25 4.63
C LEU A 8 -18.89 7.04 5.42
N GLY A 9 -18.26 6.39 6.39
CA GLY A 9 -17.07 6.90 7.04
C GLY A 9 -16.08 7.14 5.91
N ALA A 10 -15.73 8.39 5.67
CA ALA A 10 -14.68 8.70 4.71
C ALA A 10 -13.45 7.91 5.15
N CYS A 11 -12.92 7.08 4.24
CA CYS A 11 -11.68 6.33 4.44
C CYS A 11 -10.64 7.29 5.01
N SER A 12 -10.28 7.08 6.28
CA SER A 12 -9.26 7.88 6.94
C SER A 12 -7.91 7.36 6.46
N ALA A 13 -6.93 8.25 6.27
CA ALA A 13 -5.57 7.80 5.97
C ALA A 13 -5.15 6.72 6.99
N PRO A 14 -4.46 5.64 6.56
CA PRO A 14 -4.21 4.49 7.40
C PRO A 14 -3.71 4.95 8.76
N SER A 15 -4.35 4.48 9.82
CA SER A 15 -4.10 4.88 11.21
C SER A 15 -2.71 4.41 11.63
N GLN A 16 -1.68 5.10 11.14
CA GLN A 16 -0.29 4.88 11.50
C GLN A 16 -0.13 5.18 12.98
N LYS A 17 0.23 4.17 13.77
CA LYS A 17 0.95 4.46 15.02
C LYS A 17 2.28 5.09 14.60
N SER A 18 2.37 6.41 14.77
CA SER A 18 3.49 7.31 14.48
C SER A 18 3.42 8.03 13.12
N ALA A 19 3.02 9.30 13.19
CA ALA A 19 3.32 10.28 12.18
C ALA A 19 4.84 10.53 12.14
N GLY A 20 5.47 10.32 10.99
CA GLY A 20 6.76 10.94 10.67
C GLY A 20 8.02 10.07 10.69
N GLN A 21 7.94 8.76 10.92
CA GLN A 21 9.08 7.85 10.69
C GLN A 21 8.66 6.65 9.84
N PRO A 22 9.52 6.16 8.92
CA PRO A 22 9.27 4.90 8.22
C PRO A 22 9.06 3.80 9.26
N VAL A 23 7.87 3.23 9.33
CA VAL A 23 7.60 2.10 10.21
C VAL A 23 8.41 0.92 9.68
N VAL A 24 9.53 0.64 10.35
CA VAL A 24 10.37 -0.52 10.11
C VAL A 24 9.69 -1.70 10.80
N TRP A 25 9.01 -2.54 10.01
CA TRP A 25 8.44 -3.77 10.54
C TRP A 25 9.54 -4.84 10.55
N GLN A 26 9.76 -5.44 11.72
CA GLN A 26 10.89 -6.35 12.00
C GLN A 26 10.50 -7.84 12.02
N GLY A 27 9.36 -8.21 11.40
CA GLY A 27 8.92 -9.62 11.33
C GLY A 27 8.34 -10.17 12.64
N SER A 28 7.50 -11.20 12.51
CA SER A 28 6.81 -11.99 13.56
C SER A 28 5.55 -11.45 14.25
N ALA A 29 5.18 -10.18 14.10
CA ALA A 29 3.92 -9.64 14.62
C ALA A 29 2.99 -9.25 13.47
N ALA A 30 1.68 -9.45 13.66
CA ALA A 30 0.61 -9.16 12.70
C ALA A 30 0.82 -7.90 11.83
N TRP A 31 0.20 -7.92 10.64
CA TRP A 31 0.16 -6.82 9.67
C TRP A 31 0.16 -5.44 10.37
N PRO A 32 1.07 -4.51 10.03
CA PRO A 32 1.19 -3.22 10.73
C PRO A 32 0.03 -2.27 10.42
N VAL A 33 -0.68 -2.56 9.33
CA VAL A 33 -1.98 -2.01 9.00
C VAL A 33 -3.02 -3.02 9.52
N ASP A 34 -4.26 -2.65 9.76
CA ASP A 34 -5.31 -3.62 10.07
C ASP A 34 -6.09 -3.83 8.78
N LEU A 35 -5.85 -4.95 8.07
CA LEU A 35 -6.46 -5.19 6.75
C LEU A 35 -7.99 -5.13 6.85
N ASP A 36 -8.53 -5.75 7.90
CA ASP A 36 -9.97 -5.84 8.08
C ASP A 36 -10.54 -4.44 8.32
N ARG A 37 -9.90 -3.65 9.18
CA ARG A 37 -10.28 -2.26 9.39
C ARG A 37 -10.21 -1.40 8.12
N GLU A 38 -9.11 -1.46 7.38
CA GLU A 38 -8.98 -0.66 6.15
C GLU A 38 -10.04 -1.04 5.11
N LEU A 39 -10.39 -2.32 5.02
CA LEU A 39 -11.41 -2.82 4.10
C LEU A 39 -12.85 -2.60 4.60
N GLU A 40 -13.03 -2.27 5.88
CA GLU A 40 -14.30 -1.79 6.45
C GLU A 40 -14.49 -0.29 6.25
N GLU A 41 -13.41 0.50 6.32
CA GLU A 41 -13.44 1.96 6.18
C GLU A 41 -13.32 2.45 4.72
N CYS A 42 -12.72 1.66 3.83
CA CYS A 42 -12.41 2.05 2.45
C CYS A 42 -13.02 1.07 1.44
N GLU A 43 -13.32 1.55 0.23
CA GLU A 43 -13.81 0.71 -0.87
C GLU A 43 -12.77 -0.37 -1.23
N ALA A 44 -11.49 -0.02 -1.18
CA ALA A 44 -10.39 -0.91 -1.47
C ALA A 44 -9.08 -0.48 -0.77
N LEU A 45 -8.20 -1.46 -0.55
CA LEU A 45 -6.82 -1.28 -0.13
C LEU A 45 -5.88 -1.60 -1.29
N VAL A 46 -4.98 -0.68 -1.60
CA VAL A 46 -3.96 -0.79 -2.64
C VAL A 46 -2.60 -1.00 -2.00
N LEU A 47 -2.00 -2.15 -2.29
CA LEU A 47 -0.67 -2.52 -1.83
C LEU A 47 0.30 -2.42 -3.01
N VAL A 48 1.37 -1.66 -2.83
CA VAL A 48 2.38 -1.41 -3.86
C VAL A 48 3.72 -1.94 -3.38
N TRP A 49 4.17 -3.08 -3.91
CA TRP A 49 5.52 -3.56 -3.69
C TRP A 49 6.52 -2.84 -4.59
N TRP A 50 7.60 -2.34 -3.99
CA TRP A 50 8.66 -1.64 -4.71
C TRP A 50 10.02 -1.78 -4.01
N THR A 51 11.09 -1.43 -4.71
CA THR A 51 12.43 -1.21 -4.14
C THR A 51 13.04 0.07 -4.75
N PRO A 52 13.94 0.78 -4.05
CA PRO A 52 14.42 2.07 -4.52
C PRO A 52 15.31 1.99 -5.77
N TRP A 53 15.90 0.83 -6.06
CA TRP A 53 16.70 0.57 -7.28
C TRP A 53 15.89 -0.05 -8.42
N CYS A 54 14.58 -0.28 -8.24
CA CYS A 54 13.72 -0.83 -9.28
C CYS A 54 13.32 0.26 -10.29
N ALA A 55 13.97 0.27 -11.45
CA ALA A 55 13.67 1.23 -12.51
C ALA A 55 12.20 1.22 -12.99
N PRO A 56 11.51 0.07 -13.13
CA PRO A 56 10.08 0.07 -13.42
C PRO A 56 9.23 0.67 -12.29
N CYS A 57 9.60 0.47 -11.02
CA CYS A 57 8.93 1.07 -9.87
C CYS A 57 9.00 2.60 -9.94
N ALA A 58 10.17 3.15 -10.29
CA ALA A 58 10.36 4.59 -10.46
C ALA A 58 9.48 5.17 -11.59
N ARG A 59 9.16 4.39 -12.64
CA ARG A 59 8.27 4.81 -13.73
C ARG A 59 6.80 4.83 -13.31
N GLU A 60 6.37 3.87 -12.49
CA GLU A 60 4.99 3.79 -12.00
C GLU A 60 4.69 4.73 -10.83
N ALA A 61 5.69 5.03 -10.01
CA ALA A 61 5.55 5.82 -8.79
C ALA A 61 4.77 7.15 -8.98
N PRO A 62 5.02 7.97 -10.03
CA PRO A 62 4.24 9.20 -10.25
C PRO A 62 2.75 8.95 -10.51
N ALA A 63 2.38 7.86 -11.18
CA ALA A 63 0.99 7.52 -11.43
C ALA A 63 0.29 7.06 -10.14
N LEU A 64 0.97 6.24 -9.33
CA LEU A 64 0.47 5.77 -8.04
C LEU A 64 0.34 6.91 -7.02
N ALA A 65 1.30 7.84 -6.98
CA ALA A 65 1.23 9.03 -6.13
C ALA A 65 0.02 9.92 -6.49
N ARG A 66 -0.24 10.14 -7.79
CA ARG A 66 -1.44 10.86 -8.24
C ARG A 66 -2.73 10.12 -7.88
N ALA A 67 -2.75 8.79 -8.04
CA ALA A 67 -3.90 7.97 -7.70
C ALA A 67 -4.22 8.03 -6.20
N ALA A 68 -3.21 7.90 -5.34
CA ALA A 68 -3.38 7.97 -3.90
C ALA A 68 -3.96 9.32 -3.45
N ARG A 69 -3.55 10.43 -4.06
CA ARG A 69 -4.16 11.75 -3.80
C ARG A 69 -5.59 11.85 -4.32
N GLY A 70 -5.83 11.42 -5.57
CA GLY A 70 -7.12 11.55 -6.23
C GLY A 70 -8.21 10.62 -5.70
N LEU A 71 -7.82 9.48 -5.12
CA LEU A 71 -8.73 8.46 -4.58
C LEU A 71 -8.78 8.47 -3.04
N HIS A 72 -8.13 9.44 -2.40
CA HIS A 72 -8.21 9.64 -0.96
C HIS A 72 -9.68 9.70 -0.51
N GLY A 73 -10.01 9.04 0.60
CA GLY A 73 -11.39 8.93 1.08
C GLY A 73 -12.20 7.78 0.46
N ARG A 74 -11.68 7.13 -0.60
CA ARG A 74 -12.26 5.92 -1.19
C ARG A 74 -11.30 4.73 -1.11
N PHE A 75 -10.04 4.94 -1.46
CA PHE A 75 -9.02 3.90 -1.52
C PHE A 75 -7.93 4.21 -0.51
N SER A 76 -7.48 3.19 0.22
CA SER A 76 -6.29 3.27 1.07
C SER A 76 -5.08 2.78 0.29
N PHE A 77 -3.95 3.47 0.36
CA PHE A 77 -2.71 3.09 -0.33
C PHE A 77 -1.61 2.82 0.68
N VAL A 78 -0.87 1.72 0.48
CA VAL A 78 0.29 1.36 1.31
C VAL A 78 1.41 0.85 0.41
N GLY A 79 2.58 1.47 0.53
CA GLY A 79 3.81 0.99 -0.08
C GLY A 79 4.44 -0.12 0.76
N VAL A 80 4.97 -1.15 0.10
CA VAL A 80 5.72 -2.23 0.73
C VAL A 80 7.11 -2.27 0.09
N VAL A 81 8.13 -1.89 0.85
CA VAL A 81 9.51 -2.03 0.40
C VAL A 81 9.89 -3.49 0.52
N ALA A 82 9.98 -4.19 -0.61
CA ALA A 82 10.29 -5.61 -0.64
C ALA A 82 11.71 -5.86 -0.09
N GLY A 83 11.81 -6.78 0.87
CA GLY A 83 13.07 -7.26 1.42
C GLY A 83 13.37 -8.72 1.06
N GLY A 84 14.00 -9.45 1.99
CA GLY A 84 14.49 -10.82 1.80
C GLY A 84 16.01 -10.88 1.66
N GLU A 85 16.51 -11.24 0.48
CA GLU A 85 17.97 -11.36 0.24
C GLU A 85 18.68 -10.00 0.16
N GLN A 86 17.95 -8.95 -0.24
CA GLN A 86 18.44 -7.58 -0.32
C GLN A 86 17.47 -6.65 0.39
N HIS A 87 17.99 -5.70 1.15
CA HIS A 87 17.19 -4.71 1.88
C HIS A 87 17.64 -3.30 1.55
N ALA A 88 16.67 -2.43 1.32
CA ALA A 88 16.95 -1.01 1.18
C ALA A 88 17.27 -0.43 2.55
N SER A 89 18.28 0.44 2.62
CA SER A 89 18.54 1.28 3.78
C SER A 89 17.42 2.31 3.98
N SER A 90 17.29 2.84 5.21
CA SER A 90 16.30 3.89 5.50
C SER A 90 16.48 5.12 4.61
N SER A 91 17.73 5.47 4.29
CA SER A 91 18.05 6.60 3.41
C SER A 91 17.63 6.37 1.96
N GLU A 92 17.79 5.17 1.42
CA GLU A 92 17.35 4.87 0.04
C GLU A 92 15.83 4.89 -0.06
N VAL A 93 15.13 4.36 0.94
CA VAL A 93 13.66 4.43 1.02
C VAL A 93 13.20 5.89 1.09
N ALA A 94 13.77 6.69 1.99
CA ALA A 94 13.42 8.10 2.15
C ALA A 94 13.67 8.89 0.85
N ALA A 95 14.83 8.68 0.22
CA ALA A 95 15.19 9.36 -1.02
C ALA A 95 14.24 9.00 -2.18
N PHE A 96 13.75 7.75 -2.25
CA PHE A 96 12.76 7.36 -3.26
C PHE A 96 11.39 7.98 -3.00
N VAL A 97 10.92 7.93 -1.74
CA VAL A 97 9.65 8.55 -1.31
C VAL A 97 9.64 10.04 -1.64
N GLU A 98 10.71 10.76 -1.28
CA GLU A 98 10.85 12.20 -1.54
C GLU A 98 10.91 12.49 -3.05
N ARG A 99 11.78 11.79 -3.79
CA ARG A 99 11.97 11.99 -5.24
C ARG A 99 10.68 11.80 -6.04
N HIS A 100 9.85 10.85 -5.64
CA HIS A 100 8.65 10.47 -6.37
C HIS A 100 7.35 10.99 -5.73
N ASP A 101 7.46 11.79 -4.67
CA ASP A 101 6.31 12.39 -3.97
C ASP A 101 5.26 11.33 -3.58
N LEU A 102 5.72 10.20 -3.03
CA LEU A 102 4.84 9.13 -2.58
C LEU A 102 4.00 9.65 -1.41
N SER A 103 2.75 9.97 -1.68
CA SER A 103 1.83 10.59 -0.73
C SER A 103 1.08 9.57 0.15
N TYR A 104 1.59 8.35 0.24
CA TYR A 104 1.00 7.25 0.98
C TYR A 104 2.05 6.59 1.87
N PRO A 105 1.65 6.06 3.04
CA PRO A 105 2.60 5.45 3.94
C PRO A 105 3.27 4.23 3.33
N THR A 106 4.51 3.99 3.75
CA THR A 106 5.31 2.85 3.29
C THR A 106 5.82 2.06 4.49
N VAL A 107 5.76 0.74 4.39
CA VAL A 107 6.33 -0.22 5.34
C VAL A 107 7.50 -0.95 4.72
N ARG A 108 8.49 -1.33 5.51
CA ARG A 108 9.65 -2.11 5.06
C ARG A 108 9.46 -3.56 5.46
N ASP A 109 9.34 -4.44 4.47
CA ASP A 109 9.17 -5.88 4.66
C ASP A 109 10.56 -6.56 4.71
N HIS A 110 11.31 -6.29 5.78
CA HIS A 110 12.69 -6.77 5.91
C HIS A 110 12.79 -8.29 5.74
N GLU A 111 12.06 -9.05 6.53
CA GLU A 111 12.14 -10.52 6.48
C GLU A 111 11.44 -11.13 5.25
N GLY A 112 10.83 -10.32 4.38
CA GLY A 112 10.12 -10.77 3.18
C GLY A 112 8.83 -11.54 3.49
N GLU A 113 8.32 -11.46 4.72
CA GLU A 113 7.14 -12.20 5.15
C GLU A 113 5.89 -11.72 4.41
N MET A 114 5.72 -10.41 4.22
CA MET A 114 4.58 -9.86 3.45
C MET A 114 4.70 -10.24 1.97
N THR A 115 5.90 -10.11 1.42
CA THR A 115 6.24 -10.48 0.04
C THR A 115 5.90 -11.95 -0.22
N ARG A 116 6.25 -12.86 0.70
CA ARG A 116 5.87 -14.28 0.62
C ARG A 116 4.37 -14.51 0.79
N ALA A 117 3.74 -13.89 1.79
CA ALA A 117 2.31 -14.07 2.09
C ALA A 117 1.41 -13.67 0.92
N PHE A 118 1.78 -12.62 0.17
CA PHE A 118 1.04 -12.15 -1.01
C PHE A 118 1.50 -12.78 -2.33
N GLY A 119 2.44 -13.73 -2.29
CA GLY A 119 2.97 -14.41 -3.48
C GLY A 119 3.64 -13.45 -4.47
N VAL A 120 4.31 -12.42 -3.96
CA VAL A 120 4.97 -11.41 -4.80
C VAL A 120 6.37 -11.90 -5.15
N SER A 121 6.65 -12.03 -6.46
CA SER A 121 7.94 -12.52 -6.97
C SER A 121 8.75 -11.48 -7.74
N SER A 122 8.16 -10.31 -8.02
CA SER A 122 8.84 -9.22 -8.70
C SER A 122 8.29 -7.85 -8.29
N THR A 123 9.10 -6.81 -8.51
CA THR A 123 8.69 -5.42 -8.29
C THR A 123 8.73 -4.64 -9.61
N PRO A 124 7.77 -3.70 -9.83
CA PRO A 124 6.64 -3.42 -8.97
C PRO A 124 5.58 -4.53 -9.04
N THR A 125 4.88 -4.74 -7.94
CA THR A 125 3.62 -5.49 -7.91
C THR A 125 2.59 -4.65 -7.19
N ILE A 126 1.47 -4.39 -7.85
CA ILE A 126 0.34 -3.64 -7.32
C ILE A 126 -0.78 -4.64 -7.12
N ILE A 127 -1.27 -4.75 -5.90
CA ILE A 127 -2.42 -5.58 -5.55
C ILE A 127 -3.52 -4.66 -5.03
N VAL A 128 -4.75 -4.86 -5.49
CA VAL A 128 -5.92 -4.17 -4.96
C VAL A 128 -6.81 -5.18 -4.28
N LEU A 129 -7.08 -4.96 -3.00
CA LEU A 129 -7.96 -5.79 -2.18
C LEU A 129 -9.27 -5.03 -1.95
N GLY A 130 -10.39 -5.70 -2.16
CA GLY A 130 -11.73 -5.22 -1.77
C GLY A 130 -12.21 -5.90 -0.49
N ALA A 131 -13.46 -5.61 -0.11
CA ALA A 131 -14.09 -6.14 1.09
C ALA A 131 -13.87 -7.66 1.29
N GLY A 132 -13.58 -8.05 2.53
CA GLY A 132 -13.29 -9.45 2.90
C GLY A 132 -11.97 -10.00 2.34
N GLY A 133 -11.03 -9.12 1.96
CA GLY A 133 -9.71 -9.50 1.47
C GLY A 133 -9.69 -10.03 0.03
N ARG A 134 -10.74 -9.80 -0.75
CA ARG A 134 -10.82 -10.28 -2.14
C ARG A 134 -9.85 -9.51 -3.02
N GLU A 135 -8.93 -10.21 -3.68
CA GLU A 135 -8.06 -9.62 -4.71
C GLU A 135 -8.91 -9.19 -5.93
N LEU A 136 -9.03 -7.88 -6.15
CA LEU A 136 -9.72 -7.28 -7.28
C LEU A 136 -8.78 -7.06 -8.48
N PHE A 137 -7.48 -6.91 -8.20
CA PHE A 137 -6.47 -6.65 -9.22
C PHE A 137 -5.08 -7.07 -8.76
N ARG A 138 -4.26 -7.50 -9.72
CA ARG A 138 -2.81 -7.67 -9.61
C ARG A 138 -2.14 -7.28 -10.92
N GLY A 139 -1.07 -6.48 -10.84
CA GLY A 139 -0.29 -6.10 -12.02
C GLY A 139 0.99 -5.32 -11.70
N SER A 140 1.83 -5.11 -12.70
CA SER A 140 3.06 -4.31 -12.59
C SER A 140 2.87 -2.83 -12.91
N SER A 141 1.66 -2.41 -13.29
CA SER A 141 1.30 -1.02 -13.55
C SER A 141 -0.06 -0.69 -12.93
N ALA A 142 -0.30 0.58 -12.64
CA ALA A 142 -1.58 1.02 -12.05
C ALA A 142 -2.78 0.61 -12.92
N PRO A 143 -3.86 0.08 -12.34
CA PRO A 143 -5.06 -0.25 -13.11
C PRO A 143 -5.80 1.03 -13.54
N SER A 144 -6.75 0.86 -14.46
CA SER A 144 -7.82 1.83 -14.63
C SER A 144 -8.70 1.83 -13.39
N TRP A 145 -8.53 2.80 -12.50
CA TRP A 145 -9.22 2.83 -11.19
C TRP A 145 -10.74 2.76 -11.29
N GLU A 146 -11.33 3.22 -12.39
CA GLU A 146 -12.76 3.16 -12.67
C GLU A 146 -13.30 1.73 -12.84
N THR A 147 -12.43 0.76 -13.12
CA THR A 147 -12.81 -0.65 -13.30
C THR A 147 -12.76 -1.44 -12.00
N ILE A 148 -12.21 -0.88 -10.92
CA ILE A 148 -12.15 -1.51 -9.60
C ILE A 148 -13.48 -1.28 -8.88
N LYS A 149 -14.17 -2.36 -8.50
CA LYS A 149 -15.50 -2.36 -7.85
C LYS A 149 -15.57 -3.37 -6.71
#